data_AF-A0A7C3KPQ3-F1
#
_entry.id   AF-A0A7C3KPQ3-F1
#
_cell.length_a   1.000
_cell.length_b   1.000
_cell.length_c   1.000
_cell.angle_alpha   90.00
_cell.angle_beta   90.00
_cell.angle_gamma   90.00
#
_symmetry.space_group_name_H-M   'P 1'
#
loop_
_entity.id
_entity.type
_entity.pdbx_description
1 polymer ?
#
loop_
_entity_poly.entity_id
_entity_poly.type
_entity_poly.pdbx_seq_one_letter_code
_entity_poly.pdbx_strand_id
1 'polypeptide(L)'
;MKFSIPAMIRTLVGLPKVALPNEVEIARVQTQQDQTDWLSVLMEGFEEPESSRPDFQQVLANSFSEPSPVFEHFLARWQGKPCAISTLLRAEHSAGIYHVRVTWHLEEDTRPGHAVALSKFC
;
A
#
# COMPACT_ATOMS: atom_id res chain seq x y z
N MET A 1 -1.62 -9.80 -28.71
CA MET A 1 -2.06 -8.44 -28.32
C MET A 1 -1.09 -7.90 -27.28
N LYS A 2 -0.51 -6.72 -27.47
CA LYS A 2 0.30 -6.04 -26.44
C LYS A 2 -0.66 -5.26 -25.54
N PHE A 3 -0.89 -5.74 -24.32
CA PHE A 3 -1.56 -4.94 -23.30
C PHE A 3 -0.56 -3.91 -22.77
N SER A 4 -0.81 -2.64 -23.04
CA SER A 4 -0.09 -1.54 -22.39
C SER A 4 -0.83 -1.25 -21.09
N ILE A 5 -0.22 -1.56 -19.95
CA ILE A 5 -0.75 -1.12 -18.65
C ILE A 5 -0.59 0.40 -18.59
N PRO A 6 -1.65 1.18 -18.33
CA PRO A 6 -1.52 2.63 -18.20
C PRO A 6 -0.59 2.97 -17.04
N ALA A 7 0.42 3.81 -17.31
CA ALA A 7 1.35 4.30 -16.32
C ALA A 7 1.12 5.79 -16.08
N MET A 8 1.06 6.19 -14.81
CA MET A 8 1.02 7.59 -14.41
C MET A 8 2.40 8.03 -13.96
N ILE A 9 2.85 9.18 -14.46
CA ILE A 9 4.15 9.75 -14.11
C ILE A 9 3.92 11.19 -13.65
N ARG A 10 4.54 11.56 -12.53
CA ARG A 10 4.48 12.91 -11.98
C ARG A 10 5.82 13.30 -11.37
N THR A 11 6.16 14.58 -11.46
CA THR A 11 7.32 15.15 -10.76
C THR A 11 7.02 15.31 -9.27
N LEU A 12 8.02 15.12 -8.40
CA LEU A 12 7.88 15.41 -6.97
C LEU A 12 7.70 16.91 -6.68
N VAL A 13 8.13 17.78 -7.61
CA VAL A 13 7.98 19.24 -7.50
C VAL A 13 6.49 19.60 -7.44
N GLY A 14 6.11 20.36 -6.41
CA GLY A 14 4.75 20.85 -6.23
C GLY A 14 3.73 19.77 -5.85
N LEU A 15 4.17 18.63 -5.29
CA LEU A 15 3.24 17.70 -4.64
C LEU A 15 2.56 18.40 -3.45
N PRO A 16 1.23 18.32 -3.34
CA PRO A 16 0.52 18.92 -2.22
C PRO A 16 0.94 18.22 -0.92
N LYS A 17 1.08 18.99 0.16
CA LYS A 17 1.16 18.39 1.50
C LYS A 17 -0.23 17.85 1.84
N VAL A 18 -0.31 16.55 2.09
CA VAL A 18 -1.54 15.90 2.58
C VAL A 18 -1.41 15.77 4.09
N ALA A 19 -2.37 16.33 4.82
CA ALA A 19 -2.49 16.07 6.25
C ALA A 19 -3.15 14.70 6.43
N LEU A 20 -2.53 13.86 7.27
CA LEU A 20 -3.15 12.60 7.68
C LEU A 20 -4.29 12.91 8.66
N PRO A 21 -5.43 12.19 8.57
CA PRO A 21 -6.39 12.17 9.67
C PRO A 21 -5.68 11.75 10.96
N ASN A 22 -6.09 12.29 12.11
CA ASN A 22 -5.45 12.00 13.40
C ASN A 22 -5.54 10.52 13.79
N GLU A 23 -6.51 9.82 13.22
CA GLU A 23 -6.82 8.41 13.47
C GLU A 23 -6.02 7.45 12.57
N VAL A 24 -5.27 7.99 11.60
CA VAL A 24 -4.45 7.20 10.66
C VAL A 24 -2.99 7.23 11.08
N GLU A 25 -2.43 6.04 11.30
CA GLU A 25 -1.01 5.83 11.49
C GLU A 25 -0.45 5.17 10.23
N ILE A 26 0.70 5.67 9.74
CA ILE A 26 1.44 5.04 8.65
C ILE A 26 2.79 4.60 9.19
N ALA A 27 3.09 3.32 9.07
CA ALA A 27 4.35 2.75 9.47
C ALA A 27 4.98 1.95 8.33
N ARG A 28 6.31 1.87 8.33
CA ARG A 28 7.04 0.91 7.50
C ARG A 28 6.81 -0.49 8.08
N VAL A 29 6.56 -1.46 7.22
CA VAL A 29 6.48 -2.88 7.60
C VAL A 29 7.86 -3.31 8.12
N GLN A 30 7.93 -3.86 9.32
CA GLN A 30 9.20 -4.29 9.93
C GLN A 30 9.06 -5.61 10.69
N THR A 31 7.91 -5.86 11.29
CA THR A 31 7.66 -7.05 12.11
C THR A 31 6.95 -8.13 11.31
N GLN A 32 7.00 -9.38 11.81
CA GLN A 32 6.21 -10.47 11.24
C GLN A 32 4.71 -10.14 11.24
N GLN A 33 4.21 -9.44 12.26
CA GLN A 33 2.82 -9.02 12.33
C GLN A 33 2.49 -7.99 11.24
N ASP A 34 3.35 -6.99 11.02
CA ASP A 34 3.14 -6.03 9.93
C ASP A 34 3.09 -6.73 8.57
N GLN A 35 3.91 -7.77 8.38
CA GLN A 35 3.92 -8.54 7.14
C GLN A 35 2.61 -9.28 6.93
N THR A 36 2.10 -9.94 7.98
CA THR A 36 0.79 -10.60 7.95
C THR A 36 -0.33 -9.60 7.68
N ASP A 37 -0.34 -8.46 8.35
CA ASP A 37 -1.33 -7.40 8.15
C ASP A 37 -1.29 -6.85 6.71
N TRP A 38 -0.08 -6.59 6.20
CA TRP A 38 0.13 -6.10 4.84
C TRP A 38 -0.37 -7.08 3.79
N LEU A 39 -0.06 -8.38 3.95
CA LEU A 39 -0.55 -9.43 3.06
C LEU A 39 -2.07 -9.58 3.15
N SER A 40 -2.65 -9.47 4.34
CA SER A 40 -4.10 -9.55 4.50
C SER A 40 -4.80 -8.43 3.72
N VAL A 41 -4.33 -7.18 3.85
CA VAL A 41 -4.88 -6.04 3.10
C VAL A 41 -4.65 -6.20 1.60
N LEU A 42 -3.49 -6.71 1.18
CA LEU A 42 -3.23 -6.98 -0.23
C LEU A 42 -4.24 -7.98 -0.79
N MET A 43 -4.49 -9.08 -0.07
CA MET A 43 -5.29 -10.21 -0.54
C MET A 43 -6.80 -9.95 -0.55
N GLU A 44 -7.31 -9.05 0.29
CA GLU A 44 -8.75 -8.77 0.41
C GLU A 44 -9.41 -8.37 -0.93
N GLY A 45 -8.65 -7.76 -1.84
CA GLY A 45 -9.12 -7.32 -3.16
C GLY A 45 -8.69 -8.19 -4.35
N PHE A 46 -8.09 -9.37 -4.13
CA PHE A 46 -7.72 -10.27 -5.23
C PHE A 46 -8.87 -11.20 -5.60
N GLU A 47 -9.40 -11.04 -6.81
CA GLU A 47 -10.42 -11.93 -7.40
C GLU A 47 -9.81 -13.17 -8.07
N GLU A 48 -8.54 -13.11 -8.44
CA GLU A 48 -7.83 -14.20 -9.12
C GLU A 48 -7.66 -15.42 -8.19
N PRO A 49 -7.70 -16.67 -8.70
CA PRO A 49 -7.45 -17.86 -7.90
C PRO A 49 -6.09 -17.82 -7.19
N GLU A 50 -5.99 -18.41 -5.99
CA GLU A 50 -4.73 -18.43 -5.22
C GLU A 50 -3.55 -18.99 -6.03
N SER A 51 -3.79 -19.99 -6.87
CA SER A 51 -2.75 -20.64 -7.69
C SER A 51 -2.17 -19.78 -8.80
N SER A 52 -2.82 -18.68 -9.18
CA SER A 52 -2.30 -17.73 -10.17
C SER A 52 -1.63 -16.51 -9.55
N ARG A 53 -1.73 -16.35 -8.22
CA ARG A 53 -1.16 -15.20 -7.53
C ARG A 53 0.36 -15.39 -7.38
N PRO A 54 1.16 -14.33 -7.55
CA PRO A 54 2.55 -14.34 -7.13
C PRO A 54 2.69 -14.74 -5.65
N ASP A 55 3.80 -15.37 -5.29
CA ASP A 55 4.15 -15.61 -3.88
C ASP A 55 4.57 -14.29 -3.22
N PHE A 56 3.58 -13.49 -2.85
CA PHE A 56 3.78 -12.20 -2.21
C PHE A 56 4.46 -12.31 -0.85
N GLN A 57 4.32 -13.45 -0.16
CA GLN A 57 5.02 -13.71 1.08
C GLN A 57 6.53 -13.81 0.84
N GLN A 58 6.95 -14.53 -0.20
CA GLN A 58 8.35 -14.60 -0.59
C GLN A 58 8.89 -13.25 -1.10
N VAL A 59 8.09 -12.49 -1.87
CA VAL A 59 8.47 -11.13 -2.32
C VAL A 59 8.75 -10.23 -1.11
N LEU A 60 7.85 -10.26 -0.12
CA LEU A 60 7.98 -9.48 1.09
C LEU A 60 9.22 -9.91 1.89
N ALA A 61 9.42 -11.21 2.10
CA ALA A 61 10.59 -11.74 2.81
C ALA A 61 11.92 -11.34 2.14
N ASN A 62 11.99 -11.35 0.81
CA ASN A 62 13.18 -10.93 0.07
C ASN A 62 13.52 -9.45 0.28
N SER A 63 12.50 -8.57 0.38
CA SER A 63 12.73 -7.15 0.65
C SER A 63 13.38 -6.90 2.01
N PHE A 64 13.19 -7.80 2.98
CA PHE A 64 13.76 -7.68 4.32
C PHE A 64 15.18 -8.24 4.46
N SER A 65 15.62 -9.09 3.54
CA SER A 65 16.97 -9.66 3.57
C SER A 65 18.01 -8.75 2.90
N GLU A 66 17.57 -7.73 2.16
CA GLU A 66 18.45 -6.75 1.53
C GLU A 66 18.97 -5.71 2.55
N PRO A 67 20.29 -5.48 2.63
CA PRO A 67 20.87 -4.50 3.55
C PRO A 67 20.53 -3.04 3.18
N SER A 68 20.13 -2.79 1.94
CA SER A 68 19.65 -1.50 1.44
C SER A 68 18.48 -1.76 0.50
N PRO A 69 17.29 -1.98 1.06
CA PRO A 69 16.19 -2.54 0.31
C PRO A 69 15.70 -1.57 -0.74
N VAL A 70 15.63 -2.06 -1.98
CA VAL A 70 15.11 -1.28 -3.12
C VAL A 70 13.60 -1.11 -2.99
N PHE A 71 12.94 -2.04 -2.29
CA PHE A 71 11.51 -2.03 -1.98
C PHE A 71 11.27 -1.70 -0.49
N GLU A 72 10.48 -0.67 -0.23
CA GLU A 72 9.96 -0.36 1.10
C GLU A 72 8.45 -0.59 1.13
N HIS A 73 7.98 -1.36 2.10
CA HIS A 73 6.57 -1.68 2.26
C HIS A 73 5.98 -0.82 3.39
N PHE A 74 4.82 -0.23 3.15
CA PHE A 74 4.11 0.61 4.11
C PHE A 74 2.72 0.05 4.40
N LEU A 75 2.32 0.19 5.65
CA LEU A 75 1.01 -0.21 6.16
C LEU A 75 0.40 0.99 6.88
N ALA A 76 -0.82 1.33 6.49
CA ALA A 76 -1.65 2.29 7.20
C ALA A 76 -2.62 1.55 8.13
N ARG A 77 -2.80 2.09 9.32
CA ARG A 77 -3.77 1.62 10.30
C ARG A 77 -4.73 2.74 10.68
N TRP A 78 -6.02 2.42 10.73
CA TRP A 78 -7.05 3.30 11.27
C TRP A 78 -7.46 2.75 12.63
N GLN A 79 -7.27 3.52 13.71
CA GLN A 79 -7.58 3.09 15.09
C GLN A 79 -6.96 1.71 15.42
N GLY A 80 -5.72 1.48 14.98
CA GLY A 80 -4.98 0.23 15.19
C GLY A 80 -5.33 -0.91 14.23
N LYS A 81 -6.38 -0.80 13.40
CA LYS A 81 -6.74 -1.83 12.40
C LYS A 81 -6.07 -1.55 11.04
N PRO A 82 -5.44 -2.54 10.37
CA PRO A 82 -4.93 -2.42 9.01
C PRO A 82 -5.99 -1.93 8.02
N CYS A 83 -5.70 -0.90 7.22
CA CYS A 83 -6.68 -0.33 6.29
C CYS A 83 -6.13 0.09 4.93
N ALA A 84 -4.80 0.21 4.76
CA ALA A 84 -4.21 0.47 3.45
C ALA A 84 -2.76 0.01 3.39
N ILE A 85 -2.28 -0.26 2.18
CA ILE A 85 -0.89 -0.63 1.92
C ILE A 85 -0.34 0.08 0.69
N SER A 86 0.99 0.21 0.65
CA SER A 86 1.73 0.52 -0.57
C SER A 86 3.13 -0.10 -0.51
N THR A 87 3.75 -0.17 -1.68
CA THR A 87 5.18 -0.50 -1.84
C THR A 87 5.85 0.61 -2.62
N LEU A 88 6.94 1.15 -2.07
CA LEU A 88 7.80 2.12 -2.73
C LEU A 88 9.02 1.39 -3.30
N LEU A 89 9.25 1.51 -4.60
CA LEU A 89 10.51 1.17 -5.25
C LEU A 89 11.33 2.45 -5.38
N ARG A 90 12.56 2.46 -4.86
CA ARG A 90 13.50 3.57 -5.09
C ARG A 90 14.49 3.25 -6.19
N ALA A 91 14.65 4.17 -7.13
CA ALA A 91 15.73 4.19 -8.10
C ALA A 91 16.48 5.54 -8.00
N GLU A 92 17.63 5.64 -8.68
CA GLU A 92 18.52 6.80 -8.57
C GLU A 92 17.84 8.14 -8.90
N HIS A 93 16.92 8.15 -9.86
CA HIS A 93 16.26 9.36 -10.35
C HIS A 93 14.73 9.25 -10.40
N SER A 94 14.17 8.17 -9.88
CA SER A 94 12.74 7.93 -9.92
C SER A 94 12.30 7.06 -8.74
N ALA A 95 11.00 7.07 -8.47
CA ALA A 95 10.38 6.15 -7.55
C ALA A 95 9.12 5.57 -8.18
N GLY A 96 8.90 4.29 -7.96
CA GLY A 96 7.67 3.61 -8.35
C GLY A 96 6.81 3.33 -7.13
N ILE A 97 5.49 3.48 -7.28
CA ILE A 97 4.52 3.11 -6.25
C ILE A 97 3.76 1.88 -6.77
N TYR A 98 3.83 0.79 -6.00
CA TYR A 98 3.25 -0.51 -6.32
C TYR A 98 2.32 -0.96 -5.20
N HIS A 99 1.51 -1.99 -5.49
CA HIS A 99 0.64 -2.65 -4.51
C HIS A 99 -0.21 -1.68 -3.69
N VAL A 100 -0.69 -0.60 -4.32
CA VAL A 100 -1.54 0.39 -3.64
C VAL A 100 -2.93 -0.19 -3.46
N ARG A 101 -3.34 -0.34 -2.20
CA ARG A 101 -4.67 -0.82 -1.82
C ARG A 101 -5.15 -0.11 -0.58
N VAL A 102 -6.46 0.09 -0.52
CA VAL A 102 -7.20 0.55 0.64
C VAL A 102 -8.33 -0.44 0.84
N THR A 103 -8.53 -0.90 2.06
CA THR A 103 -9.65 -1.77 2.43
C THR A 103 -10.66 -0.97 3.22
N TRP A 104 -11.94 -1.22 2.95
CA TRP A 104 -13.04 -0.51 3.58
C TRP A 104 -13.60 -1.39 4.69
N HIS A 105 -12.97 -1.37 5.85
CA HIS A 105 -13.64 -1.82 7.08
C HIS A 105 -14.24 -0.62 7.79
N LEU A 106 -15.17 0.03 7.11
CA LEU A 106 -16.14 0.89 7.79
C LEU A 106 -17.20 -0.06 8.35
N GLU A 107 -17.04 -0.47 9.61
CA GLU A 107 -18.23 -0.81 10.41
C GLU A 107 -19.22 0.35 10.23
N GLU A 108 -20.49 0.02 9.97
CA GLU A 108 -21.57 0.93 9.62
C GLU A 108 -21.65 2.16 10.54
N ASP A 109 -20.94 3.24 10.23
CA ASP A 109 -21.29 4.57 10.71
C ASP A 109 -21.16 5.59 9.57
N THR A 110 -22.29 5.76 8.90
CA THR A 110 -22.53 6.63 7.77
C THR A 110 -22.19 8.08 8.08
N ARG A 111 -21.02 8.56 7.65
CA ARG A 111 -20.80 9.99 7.36
C ARG A 111 -20.11 10.15 5.99
N PRO A 112 -20.76 10.83 5.02
CA PRO A 112 -20.30 10.92 3.63
C PRO A 112 -18.98 11.68 3.40
N GLY A 113 -18.32 12.20 4.44
CA GLY A 113 -17.12 13.03 4.31
C GLY A 113 -15.78 12.29 4.44
N HIS A 114 -15.73 11.12 5.08
CA HIS A 114 -14.46 10.46 5.42
C HIS A 114 -13.89 9.57 4.30
N ALA A 115 -14.74 9.06 3.42
CA ALA A 115 -14.34 8.22 2.29
C ALA A 115 -13.44 8.95 1.26
N VAL A 116 -13.53 10.28 1.20
CA VAL A 116 -12.75 11.10 0.25
C VAL A 116 -11.30 11.31 0.71
N ALA A 117 -10.99 11.08 1.99
CA ALA A 117 -9.63 11.27 2.49
C ALA A 117 -8.70 10.12 2.08
N LEU A 118 -9.17 8.88 2.13
CA LEU A 118 -8.34 7.69 1.89
C LEU A 118 -8.05 7.42 0.41
N SER A 119 -8.97 7.79 -0.50
CA SER A 119 -8.74 7.68 -1.95
C SER A 119 -7.79 8.75 -2.52
N LYS A 120 -7.49 9.82 -1.75
CA LYS A 120 -6.51 10.85 -2.12
C LYS A 120 -5.06 10.43 -1.87
N PHE A 121 -4.83 9.24 -1.34
CA PHE A 121 -3.49 8.68 -1.12
C PHE A 121 -2.95 7.88 -2.32
N CYS A 122 -3.77 7.65 -3.35
CA CYS A 122 -3.40 6.96 -4.58
C CYS A 122 -3.07 7.96 -5.71
#